data_AF-A0A0C3BII7-F1
#
_entry.id   AF-A0A0C3BII7-F1
#
_cell.length_a   1.000
_cell.length_b   1.000
_cell.length_c   1.000
_cell.angle_alpha   90.00
_cell.angle_beta   90.00
_cell.angle_gamma   90.00
#
_symmetry.space_group_name_H-M   'P 1'
#
loop_
_entity.id
_entity.type
_entity.pdbx_description
1 polymer ?
#
loop_
_entity_poly.entity_id
_entity_poly.type
_entity_poly.pdbx_seq_one_letter_code
_entity_poly.pdbx_strand_id
1 'polypeptide(L)'
;LTAYNASCHCGALSLTLRIPSLSQNDNGSNIKVSSCNCSICTRNGYLMVYPKRENVVFHSGFDNSEDNKGPGGSYSFRGSKRAVHRFCKVCGSCVLVDVHDADF
;
A
#
# COMPACT_ATOMS: atom_id res chain seq x y z
N LEU A 1 3.23 -10.06 -15.45
CA LEU A 1 2.50 -9.50 -14.29
C LEU A 1 1.23 -8.84 -14.80
N THR A 2 0.12 -9.01 -14.10
CA THR A 2 -1.15 -8.35 -14.36
C THR A 2 -1.17 -6.99 -13.66
N ALA A 3 -1.65 -5.96 -14.35
CA ALA A 3 -1.77 -4.61 -13.80
C ALA A 3 -3.10 -4.46 -13.06
N TYR A 4 -3.05 -3.90 -11.86
CA TYR A 4 -4.20 -3.56 -11.04
C TYR A 4 -4.13 -2.09 -10.69
N ASN A 5 -5.20 -1.36 -10.98
CA ASN A 5 -5.33 0.04 -10.59
C ASN A 5 -5.99 0.11 -9.22
N ALA A 6 -5.39 0.90 -8.33
CA ALA A 6 -5.88 1.13 -6.98
C ALA A 6 -5.99 2.62 -6.71
N SER A 7 -7.04 3.02 -6.00
CA SER A 7 -7.25 4.38 -5.55
C SER A 7 -7.85 4.40 -4.15
N CYS A 8 -7.71 5.53 -3.45
CA CYS A 8 -8.53 5.78 -2.27
C CYS A 8 -10.00 6.02 -2.68
N HIS A 9 -10.90 6.05 -1.69
CA HIS A 9 -12.34 6.21 -1.94
C HIS A 9 -12.69 7.48 -2.74
N CYS A 10 -12.03 8.61 -2.45
CA CYS A 10 -12.24 9.87 -3.17
C CYS A 10 -11.40 10.05 -4.43
N GLY A 11 -10.55 9.08 -4.79
CA GLY A 11 -9.66 9.17 -5.96
C GLY A 11 -8.45 10.11 -5.83
N ALA A 12 -8.30 10.86 -4.73
CA ALA A 12 -7.17 11.77 -4.53
C ALA A 12 -5.81 11.06 -4.53
N LEU A 13 -5.77 9.82 -4.03
CA LEU A 13 -4.62 8.92 -4.10
C LEU A 13 -4.87 7.86 -5.16
N SER A 14 -3.93 7.67 -6.09
CA SER A 14 -4.01 6.61 -7.09
C SER A 14 -2.64 6.02 -7.46
N LEU A 15 -2.61 4.71 -7.67
CA LEU A 15 -1.43 3.93 -8.03
C LEU A 15 -1.80 2.75 -8.92
N THR A 16 -0.82 2.24 -9.66
CA THR A 16 -0.92 0.95 -10.33
C THR A 16 0.11 0.01 -9.74
N LEU A 17 -0.32 -1.19 -9.36
CA LEU A 17 0.57 -2.28 -8.99
C LEU A 17 0.53 -3.39 -10.04
N ARG A 18 1.69 -4.03 -10.27
CA ARG A 18 1.83 -5.17 -11.17
C ARG A 18 2.20 -6.40 -10.36
N ILE A 19 1.35 -7.41 -10.35
CA ILE A 19 1.52 -8.65 -9.58
C ILE A 19 1.11 -9.87 -10.42
N PRO A 20 1.44 -11.12 -10.05
CA PRO A 20 0.80 -12.30 -10.63
C PRO A 20 -0.73 -12.20 -10.54
N SER A 21 -1.43 -12.83 -11.48
CA SER A 21 -2.88 -12.73 -11.52
C SER A 21 -3.51 -13.27 -10.23
N LEU A 22 -4.42 -12.50 -9.64
CA LEU A 22 -5.22 -12.88 -8.47
C LEU A 22 -6.27 -13.97 -8.79
N SER A 23 -6.64 -14.13 -10.08
CA SER A 23 -7.69 -15.06 -10.53
C SER A 23 -7.19 -16.47 -10.85
N GLN A 24 -5.90 -16.77 -10.61
CA GLN A 24 -5.31 -18.07 -10.89
C GLN A 24 -5.08 -18.81 -9.58
N ASN A 25 -6.19 -19.26 -8.98
CA ASN A 25 -6.26 -19.89 -7.67
C ASN A 25 -6.26 -21.44 -7.73
N ASP A 26 -5.86 -22.02 -8.85
CA ASP A 26 -5.95 -23.45 -9.13
C ASP A 26 -4.69 -24.00 -9.81
N ASN A 27 -3.53 -23.93 -9.13
CA ASN A 27 -2.28 -24.67 -9.45
C ASN A 27 -1.13 -23.89 -10.14
N GLY A 28 -1.00 -22.57 -9.99
CA GLY A 28 0.20 -21.90 -10.56
C GLY A 28 0.55 -20.46 -10.19
N SER A 29 -0.38 -19.63 -9.69
CA SER A 29 -0.08 -18.23 -9.35
C SER A 29 0.01 -18.03 -7.83
N ASN A 30 1.23 -18.12 -7.30
CA ASN A 30 1.53 -18.17 -5.86
C ASN A 30 1.71 -16.77 -5.24
N ILE A 31 0.74 -15.86 -5.40
CA ILE A 31 0.80 -14.59 -4.68
C ILE A 31 0.28 -14.76 -3.25
N LYS A 32 1.20 -14.69 -2.29
CA LYS A 32 0.87 -14.78 -0.86
C LYS A 32 0.16 -13.51 -0.41
N VAL A 33 -1.13 -13.64 -0.08
CA VAL A 33 -1.87 -12.61 0.64
C VAL A 33 -1.53 -12.71 2.12
N SER A 34 -1.06 -11.61 2.70
CA SER A 34 -0.67 -11.52 4.10
C SER A 34 -1.74 -10.83 4.92
N SER A 35 -2.09 -11.44 6.06
CA SER A 35 -2.99 -10.90 7.08
C SER A 35 -2.22 -10.79 8.39
N CYS A 36 -1.57 -9.65 8.60
CA CYS A 36 -0.79 -9.39 9.81
C CYS A 36 -1.74 -9.12 11.00
N ASN A 37 -1.42 -9.70 12.16
CA ASN A 37 -2.22 -9.56 13.39
C ASN A 37 -1.80 -8.36 14.27
N CYS A 38 -0.94 -7.48 13.76
CA CYS A 38 -0.52 -6.28 14.46
C CYS A 38 -1.71 -5.34 14.73
N SER A 39 -1.70 -4.57 15.82
CA SER A 39 -2.86 -3.77 16.23
C SER A 39 -3.36 -2.79 15.16
N ILE A 40 -2.45 -2.08 14.46
CA ILE A 40 -2.82 -1.19 13.36
C ILE A 40 -3.31 -1.96 12.12
N CYS A 41 -2.75 -3.14 11.87
CA CYS A 41 -3.10 -3.99 10.74
C CYS A 41 -4.53 -4.52 10.88
N THR A 42 -4.84 -5.03 12.07
CA THR A 42 -6.17 -5.51 12.45
C THR A 42 -7.18 -4.37 12.47
N ARG A 43 -6.82 -3.20 13.03
CA ARG A 43 -7.71 -2.02 13.05
C ARG A 43 -8.05 -1.53 11.64
N ASN A 44 -7.08 -1.51 10.74
CA ASN A 44 -7.28 -1.04 9.36
C ASN A 44 -7.84 -2.14 8.43
N GLY A 45 -7.99 -3.38 8.92
CA GLY A 45 -8.52 -4.49 8.13
C GLY A 45 -7.65 -4.85 6.93
N TYR A 46 -6.33 -4.72 7.03
CA TYR A 46 -5.45 -4.92 5.88
C TYR A 46 -5.35 -6.39 5.45
N LEU A 47 -5.54 -6.62 4.15
CA LEU A 47 -5.05 -7.78 3.42
C LEU A 47 -4.07 -7.28 2.37
N MET A 48 -2.80 -7.68 2.48
CA MET A 48 -1.73 -7.12 1.65
C MET A 48 -1.05 -8.15 0.79
N VAL A 49 -0.58 -7.69 -0.36
CA VAL A 49 0.44 -8.35 -1.16
C VAL A 49 1.69 -7.46 -1.17
N TYR A 50 2.86 -8.07 -1.33
CA TYR A 50 4.15 -7.37 -1.32
C TYR A 50 4.79 -7.42 -2.72
N PRO A 51 4.40 -6.52 -3.65
CA PRO A 51 5.08 -6.39 -4.92
C PRO A 51 6.47 -5.77 -4.72
N LYS A 52 7.40 -6.06 -5.64
CA LYS A 52 8.66 -5.31 -5.74
C LYS A 52 8.38 -3.83 -6.03
N ARG A 53 9.23 -2.93 -5.52
CA ARG A 53 9.08 -1.47 -5.69
C ARG A 53 8.98 -1.03 -7.16
N GLU A 54 9.75 -1.66 -8.05
CA GLU A 54 9.75 -1.42 -9.50
C GLU A 54 8.40 -1.74 -10.18
N ASN A 55 7.58 -2.58 -9.54
CA ASN A 55 6.27 -2.98 -10.03
C ASN A 55 5.13 -2.10 -9.49
N VAL A 56 5.45 -1.00 -8.83
CA VAL A 56 4.48 -0.04 -8.29
C VAL A 56 4.75 1.34 -8.90
N VAL A 57 3.72 1.88 -9.54
CA VAL A 57 3.72 3.23 -10.12
C VAL A 57 2.73 4.07 -9.34
N PHE A 58 3.21 5.16 -8.73
CA PHE A 58 2.37 6.15 -8.07
C PHE A 58 1.96 7.21 -9.08
N HIS A 59 0.67 7.54 -9.13
CA HIS A 59 0.14 8.51 -10.09
C HIS A 59 -0.22 9.85 -9.45
N SER A 60 -0.91 9.83 -8.29
CA SER A 60 -1.39 11.06 -7.67
C SER A 60 -1.37 11.00 -6.14
N GLY A 61 -1.05 12.15 -5.53
CA GLY A 61 -1.34 12.44 -4.12
C GLY A 61 -0.42 11.78 -3.08
N PHE A 62 0.59 11.01 -3.51
CA PHE A 62 1.58 10.38 -2.63
C PHE A 62 2.79 11.26 -2.31
N ASP A 63 2.94 12.39 -3.02
CA ASP A 63 4.05 13.31 -2.80
C ASP A 63 3.88 14.01 -1.44
N ASN A 64 4.93 13.90 -0.62
CA ASN A 64 5.07 14.72 0.57
C ASN A 64 5.68 16.05 0.12
N SER A 65 4.87 16.94 -0.46
CA SER A 65 5.27 18.34 -0.65
C SER A 65 5.84 18.87 0.66
N GLU A 66 6.89 19.68 0.65
CA GLU A 66 7.56 20.21 1.86
C GLU A 66 6.57 20.80 2.89
N ASP A 67 5.43 21.31 2.42
CA ASP A 67 4.35 21.87 3.24
C ASP A 67 3.35 20.87 3.85
N ASN A 68 3.46 19.56 3.58
CA ASN A 68 2.47 18.55 4.00
C ASN A 68 1.01 18.83 3.57
N LYS A 69 0.78 19.70 2.56
CA LYS A 69 -0.56 20.12 2.11
C LYS A 69 -1.25 19.14 1.15
N GLY A 70 -0.49 18.22 0.54
CA GLY A 70 -1.06 17.22 -0.37
C GLY A 70 -2.06 16.28 0.31
N PRO A 71 -2.90 15.52 -0.43
CA PRO A 71 -3.92 14.64 0.15
C PRO A 71 -3.34 13.40 0.84
N GLY A 72 -2.05 13.10 0.67
CA GLY A 72 -1.34 12.00 1.31
C GLY A 72 -0.96 12.26 2.77
N GLY A 73 -1.20 11.28 3.62
CA GLY A 73 -0.80 11.22 5.03
C GLY A 73 0.06 10.00 5.30
N SER A 74 0.86 10.07 6.37
CA SER A 74 1.83 9.03 6.73
C SER A 74 1.86 8.81 8.22
N TYR A 75 1.94 7.56 8.65
CA TYR A 75 2.08 7.19 10.06
C TYR A 75 3.11 6.07 10.23
N SER A 76 4.03 6.23 11.16
CA SER A 76 4.99 5.21 11.58
C SER A 76 5.14 5.19 13.09
N PHE A 77 5.36 4.01 13.65
CA PHE A 77 5.61 3.88 15.09
C PHE A 77 6.99 4.41 15.45
N ARG A 78 7.08 5.17 16.55
CA ARG A 78 8.31 5.84 16.99
C ARG A 78 9.53 4.92 17.16
N GLY A 79 9.31 3.65 17.51
CA GLY A 79 10.37 2.67 17.75
C GLY A 79 10.89 1.96 16.50
N SER A 80 10.10 1.90 15.42
CA SER A 80 10.49 1.22 14.18
C SER A 80 9.87 1.96 12.98
N LYS A 81 10.69 2.80 12.31
CA LYS A 81 10.30 3.43 11.03
C LYS A 81 10.28 2.43 9.85
N ARG A 82 10.20 1.14 10.14
CA ARG A 82 10.26 0.02 9.19
C ARG A 82 9.01 -0.06 8.33
N ALA A 83 7.86 0.31 8.86
CA ALA A 83 6.59 0.31 8.15
C ALA A 83 5.93 1.70 8.23
N VAL A 84 5.82 2.37 7.09
CA VAL A 84 5.14 3.66 6.96
C VAL A 84 3.76 3.42 6.35
N HIS A 85 2.72 3.53 7.15
CA HIS A 85 1.33 3.42 6.70
C HIS A 85 0.93 4.70 6.00
N ARG A 86 0.56 4.61 4.72
CA ARG A 86 0.11 5.74 3.90
C ARG A 86 -1.41 5.74 3.78
N PHE A 87 -2.03 6.89 3.95
CA PHE A 87 -3.48 7.05 3.93
C PHE A 87 -3.90 8.37 3.28
N CYS A 88 -5.15 8.46 2.87
CA CYS A 88 -5.74 9.69 2.35
C CYS A 88 -6.25 10.57 3.50
N LYS A 89 -5.77 11.82 3.60
CA LYS A 89 -6.25 12.80 4.59
C LYS A 89 -7.64 13.35 4.27
N VAL A 90 -8.12 13.16 3.04
CA VAL A 90 -9.45 13.64 2.60
C VAL A 90 -10.54 12.65 2.97
N CYS A 91 -10.38 11.35 2.66
CA CYS A 91 -11.41 10.34 2.89
C CYS A 91 -11.04 9.28 3.95
N GLY A 92 -9.88 9.39 4.59
CA GLY A 92 -9.43 8.46 5.63
C GLY A 92 -9.02 7.06 5.13
N SER A 93 -9.13 6.77 3.83
CA SER A 93 -8.78 5.46 3.29
C SER A 93 -7.30 5.17 3.50
N CYS A 94 -7.02 4.03 4.11
CA CYS A 94 -5.70 3.43 4.17
C CYS A 94 -5.36 2.79 2.83
N VAL A 95 -4.24 3.16 2.20
CA VAL A 95 -3.97 2.76 0.80
C VAL A 95 -2.85 1.73 0.70
N LEU A 96 -1.76 1.91 1.45
CA LEU A 96 -0.62 1.00 1.40
C LEU A 96 0.27 1.14 2.64
N VAL A 97 1.22 0.22 2.75
CA VAL A 97 2.33 0.31 3.70
C VAL A 97 3.64 0.27 2.94
N ASP A 98 4.46 1.28 3.17
CA ASP A 98 5.80 1.40 2.61
C ASP A 98 6.79 0.80 3.61
N VAL A 99 7.31 -0.39 3.27
CA VAL A 99 8.19 -1.15 4.15
C VAL A 99 9.64 -0.84 3.76
N HIS A 100 10.34 -0.15 4.65
CA HIS A 100 11.76 0.16 4.51
C HIS A 100 12.57 -1.00 5.09
N ASP A 101 12.70 -2.09 4.35
CA ASP A 101 13.72 -3.11 4.54
C ASP A 101 13.96 -3.79 3.18
N ALA A 102 15.24 -3.96 2.82
CA ALA A 102 15.69 -4.45 1.52
C ALA A 102 15.59 -5.99 1.33
N ASP A 103 15.00 -6.70 2.30
CA ASP A 103 15.18 -8.16 2.46
C ASP A 103 13.86 -8.95 2.47
N PHE A 104 13.01 -8.77 1.45
CA PHE A 104 11.96 -9.71 1.09
C PHE A 104 12.10 -10.21 -0.35
#